data_AF-A0A7L2XX53-F1
#
_entry.id   AF-A0A7L2XX53-F1
#
_cell.length_a   1.000
_cell.length_b   1.000
_cell.length_c   1.000
_cell.angle_alpha   90.00
_cell.angle_beta   90.00
_cell.angle_gamma   90.00
#
_symmetry.space_group_name_H-M   'P 1'
#
loop_
_entity.id
_entity.type
_entity.pdbx_description
1 polymer ?
#
loop_
_entity_poly.entity_id
_entity_poly.type
_entity_poly.pdbx_seq_one_letter_code
_entity_poly.pdbx_strand_id
1 'polypeptide(L)'
;RWRTKQNLDYCFLMMYAQKKGVYYIQLEDDIVVKQNYFSTIKNFALQLASEDWMILEFSQLGFIGKMFQSPDITLIVEFIFMFYKEKPIDWLLDHILWVKVCNPEKDAKHCDRQKSNLRIRFRPSLFQHVGLHSSLAGKIQKLTDKDFLKPLLHKIHVNPPAEVSTSLKVYQGHTLEKTYVGEDFFWAVTPVAGDY
;
A
#
# COMPACT_ATOMS: atom_id res chain seq x y z
N ARG A 1 19.12 -11.98 -1.29
CA ARG A 1 19.38 -11.20 -0.05
C ARG A 1 18.20 -10.29 0.32
N TRP A 2 17.71 -9.37 -0.52
CA TRP A 2 16.57 -8.50 -0.17
C TRP A 2 15.21 -9.21 -0.09
N ARG A 3 14.85 -10.02 -1.09
CA ARG A 3 13.56 -10.76 -1.15
C ARG A 3 13.32 -11.63 0.08
N THR A 4 14.36 -12.36 0.47
CA THR A 4 14.37 -13.22 1.67
C THR A 4 14.01 -12.44 2.91
N LYS A 5 14.67 -11.29 3.14
CA LYS A 5 14.37 -10.42 4.29
C LYS A 5 12.93 -9.93 4.22
N GLN A 6 12.53 -9.36 3.09
CA GLN A 6 11.19 -8.81 2.91
C GLN A 6 10.09 -9.85 3.15
N ASN A 7 10.21 -11.04 2.57
CA ASN A 7 9.24 -12.12 2.78
C ASN A 7 9.15 -12.52 4.27
N LEU A 8 10.28 -12.65 4.97
CA LEU A 8 10.30 -13.00 6.39
C LEU A 8 9.73 -11.88 7.28
N ASP A 9 10.02 -10.62 6.98
CA ASP A 9 9.46 -9.47 7.68
C ASP A 9 7.94 -9.44 7.55
N TYR A 10 7.42 -9.68 6.33
CA TYR A 10 5.98 -9.79 6.09
C TYR A 10 5.36 -10.97 6.83
N CYS A 11 5.96 -12.16 6.77
CA CYS A 11 5.50 -13.31 7.56
C CYS A 11 5.42 -12.98 9.05
N PHE A 12 6.45 -12.34 9.61
CA PHE A 12 6.48 -11.95 11.02
C PHE A 12 5.34 -10.99 11.38
N LEU A 13 5.14 -9.95 10.58
CA LEU A 13 4.06 -8.97 10.79
C LEU A 13 2.68 -9.61 10.67
N MET A 14 2.47 -10.47 9.68
CA MET A 14 1.21 -11.18 9.46
C MET A 14 0.89 -12.12 10.64
N MET A 15 1.85 -12.91 11.10
CA MET A 15 1.68 -13.78 12.28
C MET A 15 1.34 -12.98 13.53
N TYR A 16 2.04 -11.87 13.76
CA TYR A 16 1.79 -10.99 14.90
C TYR A 16 0.39 -10.36 14.86
N ALA A 17 -0.06 -9.96 13.67
CA ALA A 17 -1.33 -9.27 13.48
C ALA A 17 -2.54 -10.21 13.41
N GLN A 18 -2.35 -11.49 13.09
CA GLN A 18 -3.43 -12.46 12.84
C GLN A 18 -4.54 -12.44 13.89
N LYS A 19 -4.18 -12.42 15.18
CA LYS A 19 -5.14 -12.47 16.30
C LYS A 19 -5.70 -11.11 16.70
N LYS A 20 -5.34 -10.02 16.01
CA LYS A 20 -5.65 -8.64 16.40
C LYS A 20 -6.80 -8.01 15.61
N GLY A 21 -7.32 -8.69 14.59
CA GLY A 21 -8.39 -8.17 13.75
C GLY A 21 -9.11 -9.27 13.00
N VAL A 22 -10.21 -8.89 12.34
CA VAL A 22 -10.98 -9.78 11.43
C VAL A 22 -10.29 -9.86 10.06
N TYR A 23 -9.63 -8.78 9.66
CA TYR A 23 -8.90 -8.65 8.42
C TYR A 23 -7.49 -8.15 8.68
N TYR A 24 -6.56 -8.55 7.82
CA TYR A 24 -5.21 -8.02 7.73
C TYR A 24 -5.09 -7.24 6.43
N ILE A 25 -4.42 -6.08 6.44
CA ILE A 25 -4.04 -5.35 5.23
C ILE A 25 -2.56 -4.98 5.28
N GLN A 26 -1.81 -5.33 4.24
CA GLN A 26 -0.42 -4.91 4.10
C GLN A 26 -0.33 -3.49 3.54
N LEU A 27 0.44 -2.62 4.20
CA LEU A 27 0.84 -1.32 3.71
C LEU A 27 2.37 -1.19 3.75
N GLU A 28 2.90 -0.21 3.01
CA GLU A 28 4.31 0.21 3.02
C GLU A 28 4.39 1.64 3.56
N ASP A 29 5.58 2.09 3.96
CA ASP A 29 5.83 3.40 4.55
C ASP A 29 5.87 4.55 3.53
N ASP A 30 6.16 4.25 2.27
CA ASP A 30 6.32 5.22 1.18
C ASP A 30 5.12 5.25 0.22
N ILE A 31 3.91 5.30 0.77
CA ILE A 31 2.67 5.36 0.01
C ILE A 31 1.92 6.69 0.18
N VAL A 32 1.24 7.12 -0.88
CA VAL A 32 0.16 8.11 -0.80
C VAL A 32 -1.19 7.41 -0.85
N VAL A 33 -2.16 7.99 -0.12
CA VAL A 33 -3.48 7.40 0.08
C VAL A 33 -4.58 8.29 -0.48
N LYS A 34 -5.66 7.68 -0.97
CA LYS A 34 -6.88 8.41 -1.33
C LYS A 34 -7.64 8.87 -0.07
N GLN A 35 -8.30 10.02 -0.16
CA GLN A 35 -9.22 10.44 0.91
C GLN A 35 -10.29 9.37 1.16
N ASN A 36 -10.67 9.18 2.43
CA ASN A 36 -11.65 8.18 2.86
C ASN A 36 -11.24 6.73 2.56
N TYR A 37 -9.94 6.43 2.40
CA TYR A 37 -9.47 5.06 2.10
C TYR A 37 -10.00 4.04 3.12
N PHE A 38 -9.96 4.35 4.41
CA PHE A 38 -10.38 3.43 5.47
C PHE A 38 -11.86 3.06 5.38
N SER A 39 -12.76 4.05 5.29
CA SER A 39 -14.19 3.78 5.14
C SER A 39 -14.51 3.06 3.84
N THR A 40 -13.80 3.39 2.76
CA THR A 40 -13.95 2.70 1.46
C THR A 40 -13.57 1.23 1.57
N ILE A 41 -12.41 0.91 2.16
CA ILE A 41 -11.94 -0.45 2.39
C ILE A 41 -12.93 -1.23 3.25
N LYS A 42 -13.36 -0.65 4.39
CA LYS A 42 -14.31 -1.28 5.31
C LYS A 42 -15.62 -1.62 4.60
N ASN A 43 -16.21 -0.67 3.90
CA ASN A 43 -17.48 -0.87 3.20
C ASN A 43 -17.37 -1.93 2.10
N PHE A 44 -16.26 -1.91 1.34
CA PHE A 44 -16.02 -2.89 0.29
C PHE A 44 -15.84 -4.30 0.84
N ALA A 45 -15.08 -4.47 1.92
CA ALA A 45 -14.93 -5.76 2.59
C ALA A 45 -16.26 -6.29 3.15
N LEU A 46 -17.08 -5.41 3.74
CA LEU A 46 -18.40 -5.79 4.25
C LEU A 46 -19.37 -6.18 3.12
N GLN A 47 -19.31 -5.50 1.98
CA GLN A 47 -20.11 -5.85 0.80
C GLN A 47 -19.78 -7.26 0.28
N LEU A 48 -18.52 -7.69 0.41
CA LEU A 48 -18.05 -8.99 -0.03
C LEU A 48 -18.01 -10.04 1.11
N ALA A 49 -18.65 -9.78 2.25
CA ALA A 49 -18.55 -10.67 3.41
C ALA A 49 -19.16 -12.06 3.17
N SER A 50 -20.11 -12.19 2.24
CA SER A 50 -20.74 -13.46 1.83
C SER A 50 -20.06 -14.14 0.65
N GLU A 51 -19.12 -13.46 -0.01
CA GLU A 51 -18.44 -13.98 -1.20
C GLU A 51 -17.20 -14.78 -0.82
N ASP A 52 -16.88 -15.79 -1.63
CA ASP A 52 -15.63 -16.56 -1.49
C ASP A 52 -14.49 -15.81 -2.19
N TRP A 53 -13.70 -15.08 -1.40
CA TRP A 53 -12.51 -14.37 -1.85
C TRP A 53 -11.33 -14.64 -0.93
N MET A 54 -10.13 -14.64 -1.51
CA MET A 54 -8.88 -14.84 -0.76
C MET A 54 -8.08 -13.54 -0.61
N ILE A 55 -8.08 -12.69 -1.64
CA ILE A 55 -7.30 -11.45 -1.67
C ILE A 55 -8.18 -10.31 -2.17
N LEU A 56 -8.33 -9.26 -1.36
CA LEU A 56 -8.81 -7.97 -1.86
C LEU A 56 -7.63 -7.07 -2.18
N GLU A 57 -7.61 -6.49 -3.39
CA GLU A 57 -6.55 -5.59 -3.84
C GLU A 57 -7.03 -4.14 -3.88
N PHE A 58 -6.36 -3.25 -3.15
CA PHE A 58 -6.57 -1.81 -3.20
C PHE A 58 -5.43 -1.05 -3.92
N SER A 59 -4.47 -1.79 -4.46
CA SER A 59 -3.45 -1.33 -5.40
C SER A 59 -2.96 -2.51 -6.24
N GLN A 60 -2.59 -2.23 -7.49
CA GLN A 60 -2.02 -3.22 -8.40
C GLN A 60 -0.53 -3.46 -8.15
N LEU A 61 0.13 -2.51 -7.49
CA LEU A 61 1.57 -2.55 -7.31
C LEU A 61 1.92 -3.43 -6.12
N GLY A 62 2.88 -4.33 -6.32
CA GLY A 62 3.52 -5.09 -5.26
C GLY A 62 2.56 -5.68 -4.23
N PHE A 63 2.98 -5.62 -2.97
CA PHE A 63 2.22 -6.15 -1.84
C PHE A 63 1.37 -5.10 -1.14
N ILE A 64 1.44 -3.84 -1.57
CA ILE A 64 0.66 -2.75 -0.98
C ILE A 64 -0.84 -2.95 -1.20
N GLY A 65 -1.62 -2.63 -0.17
CA GLY A 65 -3.07 -2.69 -0.20
C GLY A 65 -3.63 -4.09 -0.46
N LYS A 66 -2.87 -5.15 -0.16
CA LYS A 66 -3.40 -6.53 -0.20
C LYS A 66 -4.01 -6.86 1.13
N MET A 67 -5.29 -7.23 1.11
CA MET A 67 -6.07 -7.56 2.29
C MET A 67 -6.48 -9.04 2.27
N PHE A 68 -6.43 -9.65 3.44
CA PHE A 68 -6.77 -11.06 3.67
C PHE A 68 -7.69 -11.21 4.88
N GLN A 69 -8.44 -12.30 4.93
CA GLN A 69 -9.14 -12.69 6.14
C GLN A 69 -8.15 -13.24 7.17
N SER A 70 -8.31 -12.89 8.44
CA SER A 70 -7.40 -13.36 9.50
C SER A 70 -7.28 -14.90 9.60
N PRO A 71 -8.35 -15.70 9.39
CA PRO A 71 -8.23 -17.17 9.35
C PRO A 71 -7.29 -17.68 8.24
N ASP A 72 -7.26 -17.02 7.09
CA ASP A 72 -6.43 -17.43 5.95
C ASP A 72 -4.95 -17.07 6.10
N ILE A 73 -4.62 -16.19 7.06
CA ILE A 73 -3.25 -15.73 7.28
C ILE A 73 -2.28 -16.89 7.56
N THR A 74 -2.70 -17.93 8.29
CA THR A 74 -1.84 -19.09 8.56
C THR A 74 -1.39 -19.74 7.26
N LEU A 75 -2.33 -20.08 6.36
CA LEU A 75 -2.04 -20.70 5.07
C LEU A 75 -1.09 -19.82 4.23
N ILE A 76 -1.37 -18.52 4.18
CA ILE A 76 -0.58 -17.56 3.40
C ILE A 76 0.85 -17.47 3.93
N VAL A 77 1.01 -17.33 5.25
CA VAL A 77 2.32 -17.25 5.90
C VAL A 77 3.10 -18.54 5.70
N GLU A 78 2.47 -19.71 5.89
CA GLU A 78 3.12 -21.01 5.70
C GLU A 78 3.64 -21.17 4.27
N PHE A 79 2.83 -20.81 3.27
CA PHE A 79 3.26 -20.86 1.87
C PHE A 79 4.42 -19.90 1.59
N ILE A 80 4.33 -18.65 2.05
CA ILE A 80 5.42 -17.68 1.88
C ILE A 80 6.67 -18.17 2.59
N PHE A 81 6.54 -18.74 3.79
CA PHE A 81 7.65 -19.24 4.60
C PHE A 81 8.30 -20.48 3.98
N MET A 82 7.56 -21.33 3.27
CA MET A 82 8.15 -22.45 2.51
C MET A 82 9.03 -21.95 1.35
N PHE A 83 8.63 -20.87 0.68
CA PHE A 83 9.26 -20.40 -0.56
C PHE A 83 9.94 -19.02 -0.47
N TYR A 84 10.21 -18.55 0.75
CA TYR A 84 10.70 -17.19 1.02
C TYR A 84 12.02 -16.82 0.33
N LYS A 85 12.84 -17.82 -0.05
CA LYS A 85 14.10 -17.62 -0.79
C LYS A 85 13.91 -17.59 -2.31
N GLU A 86 12.84 -18.18 -2.81
CA GLU A 86 12.70 -18.50 -4.24
C GLU A 86 12.16 -17.34 -5.05
N LYS A 87 11.13 -16.66 -4.54
CA LYS A 87 10.40 -15.62 -5.28
C LYS A 87 10.02 -14.44 -4.38
N PRO A 88 9.85 -13.23 -4.94
CA PRO A 88 9.28 -12.11 -4.19
C PRO A 88 7.82 -12.41 -3.82
N ILE A 89 7.31 -11.75 -2.78
CA ILE A 89 5.99 -12.03 -2.21
C ILE A 89 4.84 -11.94 -3.23
N ASP A 90 4.87 -10.97 -4.15
CA ASP A 90 3.80 -10.79 -5.16
C ASP A 90 3.64 -12.03 -6.03
N TRP A 91 4.77 -12.65 -6.37
CA TRP A 91 4.79 -13.87 -7.16
C TRP A 91 4.34 -15.04 -6.30
N LEU A 92 4.77 -15.12 -5.05
CA LEU A 92 4.31 -16.17 -4.14
C LEU A 92 2.80 -16.14 -3.94
N LEU A 93 2.19 -14.96 -3.79
CA LEU A 93 0.73 -14.80 -3.72
C LEU A 93 0.04 -15.29 -4.99
N ASP A 94 0.57 -14.95 -6.18
CA ASP A 94 0.05 -15.48 -7.43
C ASP A 94 0.19 -17.01 -7.53
N HIS A 95 1.28 -17.59 -6.99
CA HIS A 95 1.48 -19.04 -6.93
C HIS A 95 0.50 -19.72 -5.96
N ILE A 96 0.15 -19.09 -4.83
CA ILE A 96 -0.90 -19.61 -3.94
C ILE A 96 -2.20 -19.77 -4.71
N LEU A 97 -2.61 -18.74 -5.45
CA LEU A 97 -3.81 -18.80 -6.27
C LEU A 97 -3.67 -19.85 -7.37
N TRP A 98 -2.52 -19.91 -8.04
CA TRP A 98 -2.27 -20.93 -9.07
C TRP A 98 -2.48 -22.35 -8.54
N VAL A 99 -1.88 -22.67 -7.38
CA VAL A 99 -2.01 -23.99 -6.75
C VAL A 99 -3.44 -24.26 -6.31
N LYS A 100 -4.18 -23.26 -5.82
CA LYS A 100 -5.58 -23.46 -5.36
C LYS A 100 -6.56 -23.70 -6.50
N VAL A 101 -6.43 -23.00 -7.64
CA VAL A 101 -7.54 -22.93 -8.62
C VAL A 101 -7.17 -23.22 -10.07
N CYS A 102 -5.89 -23.29 -10.43
CA CYS A 102 -5.51 -23.56 -11.80
C CYS A 102 -5.40 -25.06 -12.07
N ASN A 103 -6.09 -25.52 -13.12
CA ASN A 103 -6.01 -26.90 -13.59
C ASN A 103 -4.94 -27.01 -14.69
N PRO A 104 -3.90 -27.85 -14.53
CA PRO A 104 -2.84 -28.04 -15.52
C PRO A 104 -3.32 -28.52 -16.90
N GLU A 105 -4.49 -29.15 -16.98
CA GLU A 105 -5.09 -29.66 -18.23
C GLU A 105 -5.89 -28.58 -18.98
N LYS A 106 -6.05 -27.39 -18.39
CA LYS A 106 -6.80 -26.28 -18.99
C LYS A 106 -5.88 -25.15 -19.42
N ASP A 107 -6.43 -24.25 -20.24
CA ASP A 107 -5.70 -23.12 -20.79
C ASP A 107 -5.44 -22.01 -19.75
N ALA A 108 -4.53 -21.10 -20.12
CA ALA A 108 -4.17 -19.96 -19.26
C ALA A 108 -5.37 -19.06 -18.95
N LYS A 109 -6.30 -18.88 -19.91
CA LYS A 109 -7.50 -18.05 -19.71
C LYS A 109 -8.41 -18.61 -18.64
N HIS A 110 -8.57 -19.93 -18.58
CA HIS A 110 -9.29 -20.59 -17.50
C HIS A 110 -8.63 -20.26 -16.15
N CYS A 111 -7.30 -20.45 -16.04
CA CYS A 111 -6.55 -20.16 -14.82
C CYS A 111 -6.70 -18.70 -14.39
N ASP A 112 -6.55 -17.74 -15.30
CA ASP A 112 -6.68 -16.31 -15.02
C ASP A 112 -8.07 -15.94 -14.51
N ARG A 113 -9.12 -16.54 -15.10
CA ARG A 113 -10.50 -16.34 -14.65
C ARG A 113 -10.71 -16.88 -13.23
N GLN A 114 -10.22 -18.09 -12.95
CA GLN A 114 -10.35 -18.68 -11.61
C GLN A 114 -9.59 -17.86 -10.57
N LYS A 115 -8.36 -17.42 -10.88
CA LYS A 115 -7.58 -16.54 -10.00
C LYS A 115 -8.32 -15.23 -9.72
N SER A 116 -8.98 -14.65 -10.73
CA SER A 116 -9.70 -13.38 -10.60
C SER A 116 -10.95 -13.48 -9.73
N ASN A 117 -11.56 -14.66 -9.59
CA ASN A 117 -12.68 -14.88 -8.67
C ASN A 117 -12.23 -14.78 -7.20
N LEU A 118 -11.03 -15.29 -6.88
CA LEU A 118 -10.48 -15.22 -5.52
C LEU A 118 -9.67 -13.95 -5.24
N ARG A 119 -9.20 -13.27 -6.29
CA ARG A 119 -8.42 -12.03 -6.20
C ARG A 119 -9.23 -10.87 -6.76
N ILE A 120 -10.04 -10.27 -5.90
CA ILE A 120 -10.96 -9.21 -6.26
C ILE A 120 -10.25 -7.85 -6.11
N ARG A 121 -10.22 -7.09 -7.19
CA ARG A 121 -9.60 -5.76 -7.22
C ARG A 121 -10.62 -4.66 -7.02
N PHE A 122 -10.37 -3.78 -6.06
CA PHE A 122 -11.07 -2.52 -5.93
C PHE A 122 -10.55 -1.50 -6.96
N ARG A 123 -11.47 -0.80 -7.62
CA ARG A 123 -11.14 0.29 -8.54
C ARG A 123 -11.94 1.56 -8.19
N PRO A 124 -11.34 2.75 -8.25
CA PRO A 124 -9.92 3.03 -8.52
C PRO A 124 -9.00 2.61 -7.36
N SER A 125 -7.71 2.42 -7.62
CA SER A 125 -6.74 2.10 -6.57
C SER A 125 -6.73 3.18 -5.48
N LEU A 126 -6.56 2.75 -4.23
CA LEU A 126 -6.54 3.64 -3.06
C LEU A 126 -5.12 4.00 -2.61
N PHE A 127 -4.12 3.24 -3.04
CA PHE A 127 -2.73 3.39 -2.65
C PHE A 127 -1.81 3.49 -3.87
N GLN A 128 -0.80 4.36 -3.75
CA GLN A 128 0.28 4.52 -4.73
C GLN A 128 1.61 4.66 -4.00
N HIS A 129 2.59 3.85 -4.37
CA HIS A 129 3.96 3.96 -3.90
C HIS A 129 4.65 5.20 -4.50
N VAL A 130 5.32 6.01 -3.69
CA VAL A 130 5.98 7.26 -4.13
C VAL A 130 7.49 7.27 -3.94
N GLY A 131 8.08 6.22 -3.34
CA GLY A 131 9.53 6.07 -3.26
C GLY A 131 10.19 5.96 -4.64
N LEU A 132 10.89 7.00 -5.08
CA LEU A 132 11.61 7.02 -6.37
C LEU A 132 12.93 6.24 -6.32
N HIS A 133 13.65 6.37 -5.20
CA HIS A 133 14.95 5.74 -5.00
C HIS A 133 14.82 4.54 -4.07
N SER A 134 15.15 3.37 -4.57
CA SER A 134 15.18 2.15 -3.76
C SER A 134 16.45 2.11 -2.91
N SER A 135 16.37 1.46 -1.75
CA SER A 135 17.53 1.04 -0.96
C SER A 135 18.42 0.02 -1.69
N LEU A 136 17.95 -0.57 -2.79
CA LEU A 136 18.77 -1.38 -3.68
C LEU A 136 19.60 -0.49 -4.60
N ALA A 137 20.92 -0.67 -4.57
CA ALA A 137 21.87 0.11 -5.36
C ALA A 137 21.45 0.20 -6.84
N GLY A 138 21.31 1.43 -7.33
CA GLY A 138 20.98 1.73 -8.73
C GLY A 138 19.52 1.49 -9.14
N LYS A 139 18.64 1.05 -8.24
CA LYS A 139 17.24 0.78 -8.57
C LYS A 139 16.38 2.03 -8.39
N ILE A 140 15.89 2.56 -9.51
CA ILE A 140 14.91 3.65 -9.55
C ILE A 140 13.53 3.02 -9.78
N GLN A 141 12.56 3.34 -8.92
CA GLN A 141 11.19 2.89 -9.02
C GLN A 141 10.32 3.98 -9.66
N LYS A 142 9.88 3.75 -10.90
CA LYS A 142 9.01 4.67 -11.66
C LYS A 142 7.60 4.14 -11.86
N LEU A 143 7.26 2.99 -11.26
CA LEU A 143 5.96 2.37 -11.45
C LEU A 143 4.86 3.21 -10.80
N THR A 144 3.87 3.54 -11.61
CA THR A 144 2.62 4.17 -11.18
C THR A 144 1.48 3.22 -11.44
N ASP A 145 0.58 3.10 -10.47
CA ASP A 145 -0.67 2.39 -10.64
C ASP A 145 -1.58 3.20 -11.56
N LYS A 146 -1.96 2.60 -12.70
CA LYS A 146 -2.78 3.26 -13.73
C LYS A 146 -4.18 3.58 -13.23
N ASP A 147 -4.68 2.83 -12.25
CA ASP A 147 -6.00 3.03 -11.66
C ASP A 147 -5.94 3.99 -10.46
N PHE A 148 -4.75 4.47 -10.05
CA PHE A 148 -4.62 5.45 -8.99
C PHE A 148 -4.84 6.87 -9.53
N LEU A 149 -6.01 7.42 -9.21
CA LEU A 149 -6.33 8.81 -9.52
C LEU A 149 -5.54 9.71 -8.58
N LYS A 150 -4.55 10.45 -9.12
CA LYS A 150 -3.70 11.36 -8.35
C LYS A 150 -4.57 12.24 -7.46
N PRO A 151 -4.46 12.14 -6.12
CA PRO A 151 -5.18 13.02 -5.24
C PRO A 151 -4.66 14.44 -5.45
N LEU A 152 -5.55 15.43 -5.35
CA LEU A 152 -5.15 16.81 -5.10
C LEU A 152 -4.50 16.83 -3.72
N LEU A 153 -3.17 16.74 -3.68
CA LEU A 153 -2.38 16.84 -2.45
C LEU A 153 -2.55 18.23 -1.82
N HIS A 154 -2.70 19.25 -2.66
CA HIS A 154 -3.04 20.59 -2.24
C HIS A 154 -4.56 20.75 -2.12
N LYS A 155 -5.02 21.00 -0.88
CA LYS A 155 -6.38 21.45 -0.62
C LYS A 155 -6.34 22.97 -0.41
N ILE A 156 -6.92 23.68 -1.36
CA ILE A 156 -7.13 25.12 -1.22
C ILE A 156 -7.96 25.33 0.04
N HIS A 157 -7.45 26.17 0.93
CA HIS A 157 -8.10 26.55 2.16
C HIS A 157 -7.96 28.06 2.33
N VAL A 158 -8.85 28.64 3.12
CA VAL A 158 -8.85 30.07 3.42
C VAL A 158 -8.75 30.20 4.93
N ASN A 159 -7.58 30.64 5.40
CA ASN A 159 -7.39 30.95 6.80
C ASN A 159 -7.88 32.38 7.10
N PRO A 160 -8.29 32.67 8.35
CA PRO A 160 -8.56 34.04 8.77
C PRO A 160 -7.30 34.92 8.63
N PRO A 161 -7.41 36.26 8.64
CA PRO A 161 -6.23 37.12 8.66
C PRO A 161 -5.39 36.90 9.92
N ALA A 162 -4.12 36.55 9.76
CA ALA A 162 -3.14 36.52 10.84
C ALA A 162 -1.72 36.79 10.33
N GLU A 163 -0.86 37.21 11.25
CA GLU A 163 0.58 37.21 11.04
C GLU A 163 1.14 35.86 11.47
N VAL A 164 1.90 35.22 10.58
CA VAL A 164 2.58 33.96 10.84
C VAL A 164 4.08 34.19 10.79
N SER A 165 4.82 33.56 11.69
CA SER A 165 6.28 33.67 11.76
C SER A 165 6.87 32.35 12.22
N THR A 166 8.08 32.06 11.76
CA THR A 166 8.89 30.94 12.25
C THR A 166 10.36 31.31 12.22
N SER A 167 11.15 30.78 13.14
CA SER A 167 12.61 30.86 13.07
C SER A 167 13.21 29.79 12.15
N LEU A 168 12.43 28.79 11.77
CA LEU A 168 12.88 27.66 10.97
C LEU A 168 13.33 28.10 9.58
N LYS A 169 14.52 27.65 9.18
CA LYS A 169 15.07 27.99 7.86
C LYS A 169 14.31 27.24 6.75
N VAL A 170 13.63 28.01 5.91
CA VAL A 170 12.87 27.53 4.76
C VAL A 170 13.74 26.73 3.79
N TYR A 171 13.20 25.62 3.31
CA TYR A 171 13.79 24.74 2.31
C TYR A 171 13.06 24.92 0.96
N GLN A 172 13.83 25.07 -0.13
CA GLN A 172 13.33 25.16 -1.52
C GLN A 172 12.22 26.20 -1.78
N GLY A 173 12.05 27.20 -0.92
CA GLY A 173 11.06 28.27 -1.11
C GLY A 173 9.62 27.92 -0.72
N HIS A 174 9.42 26.82 0.01
CA HIS A 174 8.16 26.38 0.60
C HIS A 174 7.92 27.10 1.94
N THR A 175 7.47 28.36 1.90
CA THR A 175 7.40 29.25 3.08
C THR A 175 6.15 29.03 3.94
N LEU A 176 6.21 29.52 5.19
CA LEU A 176 5.09 29.45 6.12
C LEU A 176 3.88 30.26 5.63
N GLU A 177 4.14 31.43 5.04
CA GLU A 177 3.11 32.33 4.52
C GLU A 177 2.34 31.66 3.39
N LYS A 178 3.04 31.04 2.41
CA LYS A 178 2.41 30.31 1.31
C LYS A 178 1.51 29.17 1.80
N THR A 179 1.89 28.54 2.90
CA THR A 179 1.05 27.53 3.56
C THR A 179 -0.18 28.15 4.16
N TYR A 180 -0.01 29.28 4.87
CA TYR A 180 -1.10 29.97 5.52
C TYR A 180 -2.13 30.55 4.53
N VAL A 181 -1.70 31.04 3.37
CA VAL A 181 -2.63 31.52 2.34
C VAL A 181 -3.18 30.41 1.45
N GLY A 182 -2.77 29.15 1.66
CA GLY A 182 -3.21 28.02 0.86
C GLY A 182 -2.72 28.08 -0.60
N GLU A 183 -1.50 28.57 -0.82
CA GLU A 183 -0.82 28.54 -2.12
C GLU A 183 0.11 27.32 -2.26
N ASP A 184 0.74 26.88 -1.16
CA ASP A 184 1.74 25.81 -1.13
C ASP A 184 1.75 25.11 0.25
N PHE A 185 2.80 24.33 0.55
CA PHE A 185 3.09 23.77 1.87
C PHE A 185 4.36 24.38 2.50
N PHE A 186 4.58 24.11 3.78
CA PHE A 186 5.73 24.61 4.53
C PHE A 186 6.77 23.50 4.62
N TRP A 187 7.99 23.78 4.17
CA TRP A 187 9.10 22.84 4.29
C TRP A 187 10.32 23.59 4.80
N ALA A 188 10.83 23.17 5.95
CA ALA A 188 12.04 23.70 6.55
C ALA A 188 13.12 22.62 6.67
N VAL A 189 14.36 23.08 6.90
CA VAL A 189 15.46 22.20 7.30
C VAL A 189 15.25 21.65 8.71
N THR A 190 16.09 20.68 9.10
CA THR A 190 16.07 20.09 10.45
C THR A 190 16.08 21.18 11.53
N PRO A 191 15.07 21.22 12.42
CA PRO A 191 15.01 22.17 13.54
C PRO A 191 16.20 22.05 14.49
N VAL A 192 16.62 23.16 15.08
CA VAL A 192 17.64 23.21 16.14
C VAL A 192 17.06 23.72 17.46
N ALA A 193 17.78 23.52 18.56
CA ALA A 193 17.35 23.99 19.87
C ALA A 193 17.15 25.51 19.86
N GLY A 194 15.96 25.97 20.27
CA GLY A 194 15.56 27.37 20.25
C GLY A 194 14.71 27.79 19.05
N ASP A 195 14.47 26.89 18.09
CA ASP A 195 13.55 27.17 16.99
C ASP A 195 12.08 27.19 17.44
N TYR A 196 11.28 28.05 16.78
CA TYR A 196 9.84 28.24 17.02
C TYR A 196 9.05 28.54 15.75
#